data_AF-A0A7X5FEJ3-F1
#
_entry.id   AF-A0A7X5FEJ3-F1
#
_cell.length_a   1.000
_cell.length_b   1.000
_cell.length_c   1.000
_cell.angle_alpha   90.00
_cell.angle_beta   90.00
_cell.angle_gamma   90.00
#
_symmetry.space_group_name_H-M   'P 1'
#
loop_
_entity.id
_entity.type
_entity.pdbx_description
1 polymer ?
#
loop_
_entity_poly.entity_id
_entity_poly.type
_entity_poly.pdbx_seq_one_letter_code
_entity_poly.pdbx_strand_id
1 'polypeptide(L)'
;QPFFRVVLTDSRNGAKSGRFKEILGSYDPKAGEVNLKGDRIKHWIGFGAQTSGTVHNFLLKQNIIEGKARNVLPKKTPTKKKKEAK
;
A
#
# COMPACT_ATOMS: atom_id res chain seq x y z
N GLN A 1 -1.83 -18.78 -5.17
CA GLN A 1 -0.83 -17.86 -4.56
C GLN A 1 -1.35 -16.43 -4.71
N PRO A 2 -1.46 -15.64 -3.63
CA PRO A 2 -1.96 -14.27 -3.73
C PRO A 2 -0.89 -13.36 -4.35
N PHE A 3 -1.26 -12.64 -5.41
CA PHE A 3 -0.44 -11.61 -6.03
C PHE A 3 -1.25 -10.33 -6.11
N PHE A 4 -0.69 -9.22 -5.64
CA PHE A 4 -1.38 -7.94 -5.61
C PHE A 4 -0.73 -6.96 -6.58
N ARG A 5 -1.55 -6.18 -7.27
CA ARG A 5 -1.12 -5.06 -8.09
C ARG A 5 -1.42 -3.76 -7.37
N VAL A 6 -0.46 -2.83 -7.41
CA VAL A 6 -0.63 -1.47 -6.93
C VAL A 6 -1.07 -0.64 -8.12
N VAL A 7 -2.31 -0.15 -8.08
CA VAL A 7 -2.94 0.57 -9.19
C VAL A 7 -3.41 1.95 -8.75
N LEU A 8 -3.33 2.91 -9.67
CA LEU A 8 -3.97 4.21 -9.55
C LEU A 8 -5.39 4.12 -10.10
N THR A 9 -6.38 4.41 -9.26
CA THR A 9 -7.79 4.41 -9.63
C THR A 9 -8.53 5.55 -8.92
N ASP A 10 -9.67 5.96 -9.47
CA ASP A 10 -10.61 6.84 -8.76
C ASP A 10 -11.19 6.05 -7.56
N SER A 11 -11.40 6.74 -6.43
CA SER A 11 -11.97 6.17 -5.19
C SER A 11 -13.32 5.48 -5.42
N ARG A 12 -14.11 6.00 -6.38
CA ARG A 12 -15.42 5.44 -6.75
C ARG A 12 -15.32 4.15 -7.54
N ASN A 13 -14.17 3.88 -8.16
CA ASN A 13 -13.94 2.67 -8.93
C ASN A 13 -13.25 1.63 -8.05
N GLY A 14 -13.95 0.53 -7.78
CA GLY A 14 -13.36 -0.60 -7.05
C GLY A 14 -12.13 -1.15 -7.78
N ALA A 15 -11.05 -1.44 -7.03
CA ALA A 15 -9.79 -1.98 -7.57
C ALA A 15 -9.93 -3.31 -8.33
N LYS A 16 -11.08 -4.00 -8.19
CA LYS A 16 -11.44 -5.23 -8.90
C LYS A 16 -12.17 -4.99 -10.24
N SER A 17 -12.65 -3.78 -10.50
CA SER A 17 -13.50 -3.43 -11.64
C SER A 17 -12.71 -3.25 -12.95
N GLY A 18 -11.38 -3.38 -12.93
CA GLY A 18 -10.51 -3.30 -14.11
C GLY A 18 -10.32 -1.88 -14.69
N ARG A 19 -11.11 -0.90 -14.25
CA ARG A 19 -11.01 0.51 -14.67
C ARG A 19 -10.01 1.28 -13.81
N PHE A 20 -8.73 1.00 -13.99
CA PHE A 20 -7.62 1.77 -13.40
C PHE A 20 -6.97 2.67 -14.45
N LYS A 21 -6.36 3.78 -14.01
CA LYS A 21 -5.61 4.70 -14.88
C LYS A 21 -4.23 4.14 -15.22
N GLU A 22 -3.53 3.63 -14.21
CA GLU A 22 -2.13 3.20 -14.34
C GLU A 22 -1.78 2.12 -13.30
N ILE A 23 -0.87 1.22 -13.66
CA ILE A 23 -0.24 0.27 -12.74
C ILE A 23 1.08 0.88 -12.24
N LEU A 24 1.12 1.16 -10.94
CA LEU A 24 2.25 1.79 -10.25
C LEU A 24 3.22 0.77 -9.64
N GLY A 25 2.81 -0.50 -9.56
CA GLY A 25 3.66 -1.56 -9.04
C GLY A 25 2.95 -2.87 -8.76
N SER A 26 3.65 -3.75 -8.07
CA SER A 26 3.18 -5.06 -7.62
C SER A 26 3.70 -5.41 -6.24
N TYR A 27 2.94 -6.24 -5.54
CA TYR A 27 3.27 -6.73 -4.22
C TYR A 27 3.04 -8.25 -4.18
N ASP A 28 4.12 -8.98 -3.92
CA ASP A 28 4.07 -10.40 -3.60
C ASP A 28 4.24 -10.58 -2.07
N PRO A 29 3.19 -10.99 -1.34
CA PRO A 29 3.26 -11.18 0.11
C PRO A 29 4.09 -12.41 0.51
N LYS A 30 4.31 -13.36 -0.39
CA LYS A 30 5.04 -14.61 -0.09
C LYS A 30 6.53 -14.44 -0.28
N ALA A 31 6.94 -13.73 -1.33
CA ALA A 31 8.33 -13.31 -1.50
C ALA A 31 8.68 -12.11 -0.61
N GLY A 32 7.69 -11.36 -0.13
CA GLY A 32 7.90 -10.08 0.55
C GLY A 32 8.40 -8.98 -0.39
N GLU A 33 8.36 -9.24 -1.70
CA GLU A 33 8.88 -8.33 -2.71
C GLU A 33 7.83 -7.28 -3.09
N VAL A 34 8.26 -6.03 -3.05
CA VAL A 34 7.44 -4.87 -3.35
C VAL A 34 8.14 -4.12 -4.48
N ASN A 35 7.61 -4.23 -5.69
CA ASN A 35 8.12 -3.51 -6.85
C ASN A 35 7.24 -2.27 -7.08
N LEU A 36 7.79 -1.07 -6.85
CA LEU A 36 7.09 0.20 -6.96
C LEU A 36 7.85 1.13 -7.90
N LYS A 37 7.11 1.77 -8.82
CA LYS A 37 7.65 2.80 -9.72
C LYS A 37 7.68 4.15 -8.99
N GLY A 38 8.78 4.41 -8.27
CA GLY A 38 8.95 5.60 -7.43
C GLY A 38 8.69 6.93 -8.16
N ASP A 39 9.20 7.09 -9.38
CA ASP A 39 9.08 8.34 -10.15
C ASP A 39 7.63 8.69 -10.49
N ARG A 40 6.86 7.69 -10.94
CA ARG A 40 5.43 7.88 -11.24
C ARG A 40 4.65 8.18 -9.97
N ILE A 41 4.99 7.51 -8.87
CA ILE A 41 4.30 7.72 -7.60
C ILE A 41 4.53 9.14 -7.09
N LYS A 42 5.78 9.65 -7.13
CA LYS A 42 6.10 11.04 -6.77
C LYS A 42 5.34 12.04 -7.64
N HIS A 43 5.28 11.80 -8.94
CA HIS A 43 4.53 12.63 -9.88
C HIS A 43 3.06 12.72 -9.47
N TRP A 44 2.39 11.58 -9.28
CA TRP A 44 0.98 11.55 -8.90
C TRP A 44 0.70 12.15 -7.52
N ILE A 45 1.62 12.00 -6.56
CA ILE A 45 1.53 12.65 -5.25
C ILE A 45 1.57 14.17 -5.42
N GLY A 46 2.40 14.70 -6.32
CA GLY A 46 2.41 16.13 -6.66
C GLY A 46 1.07 16.63 -7.24
N PHE A 47 0.36 15.78 -7.98
CA PHE A 47 -1.00 16.06 -8.47
C PHE A 47 -2.10 15.87 -7.41
N GLY A 48 -1.75 15.53 -6.16
CA GLY A 48 -2.71 15.34 -5.06
C GLY A 48 -3.29 13.93 -4.95
N ALA A 49 -2.66 12.92 -5.55
CA ALA A 49 -3.10 11.54 -5.37
C ALA A 49 -2.96 11.09 -3.91
N GLN A 50 -4.04 10.55 -3.35
CA GLN A 50 -4.03 10.00 -1.99
C GLN A 50 -3.63 8.52 -2.01
N THR A 51 -2.61 8.17 -1.22
CA THR A 51 -2.15 6.79 -1.05
C THR A 51 -2.92 6.08 0.06
N SER A 52 -3.20 4.78 -0.14
CA SER A 52 -3.73 3.91 0.91
C SER A 52 -2.69 3.65 1.99
N GLY A 53 -3.12 3.38 3.23
CA GLY A 53 -2.19 3.23 4.36
C GLY A 53 -1.12 2.14 4.20
N THR A 54 -1.45 1.01 3.56
CA THR A 54 -0.46 -0.07 3.30
C THR A 54 0.57 0.38 2.27
N VAL A 55 0.14 1.04 1.19
CA VAL A 55 1.03 1.56 0.14
C VAL A 55 1.90 2.68 0.69
N HIS A 56 1.35 3.56 1.52
CA HIS A 56 2.10 4.60 2.23
C HIS A 56 3.25 4.00 3.04
N ASN A 57 2.99 2.92 3.78
CA ASN A 57 4.04 2.24 4.55
C ASN A 57 5.11 1.59 3.65
N PHE A 58 4.74 1.07 2.48
CA PHE A 58 5.73 0.58 1.52
C PHE A 58 6.59 1.70 0.92
N LEU A 59 5.99 2.85 0.62
CA LEU A 59 6.70 4.00 0.10
C LEU A 59 7.68 4.59 1.11
N LEU A 60 7.32 4.58 2.41
CA LEU A 60 8.23 4.94 3.49
C LEU A 60 9.40 3.95 3.60
N LYS A 61 9.13 2.63 3.54
CA LYS A 61 10.20 1.61 3.57
C LYS A 61 11.20 1.76 2.42
N GLN A 62 10.72 2.20 1.26
CA GLN A 62 11.54 2.42 0.07
C GLN A 62 12.14 3.85 0.01
N ASN A 63 11.96 4.67 1.05
CA ASN A 63 12.41 6.08 1.09
C ASN A 63 11.94 6.92 -0.12
N ILE A 64 10.78 6.59 -0.70
CA ILE A 64 10.19 7.30 -1.85
C ILE A 64 9.45 8.57 -1.37
N ILE A 65 8.88 8.51 -0.17
CA ILE A 65 8.20 9.62 0.49
C ILE A 65 8.74 9.77 1.91
N GLU A 66 8.74 10.98 2.43
CA GLU A 66 9.06 11.27 3.82
C GLU A 66 7.77 11.53 4.60
N GLY A 67 7.59 10.85 5.74
CA GLY A 67 6.39 11.05 6.56
C GLY A 67 6.22 10.00 7.67
N LYS A 68 5.18 10.18 8.49
CA LYS A 68 4.82 9.20 9.54
C LYS A 68 4.10 8.01 8.94
N ALA A 69 4.44 6.81 9.42
CA ALA A 69 3.74 5.58 9.06
C ALA A 69 2.26 5.64 9.50
N ARG A 70 1.36 5.16 8.65
CA ARG A 70 -0.07 5.09 8.96
C ARG A 70 -0.38 3.73 9.57
N ASN A 71 -1.04 3.72 10.73
CA ASN A 71 -1.52 2.48 11.34
C ASN A 71 -2.69 1.92 10.53
N VAL A 72 -2.48 0.81 9.84
CA VAL A 72 -3.48 0.10 9.02
C VAL A 72 -4.16 -1.06 9.76
N LEU A 73 -3.87 -1.24 11.06
CA LEU A 73 -4.50 -2.29 11.85
C LEU A 73 -6.00 -2.02 12.05
N PRO A 74 -6.87 -3.02 11.86
CA PRO A 74 -8.30 -2.88 12.11
C PRO A 74 -8.54 -2.66 13.60
N LYS A 75 -9.17 -1.53 13.96
CA LYS A 75 -9.54 -1.20 15.35
C LYS A 75 -10.54 -2.19 15.98
N LYS A 76 -11.17 -3.05 15.16
CA LYS A 76 -12.29 -3.92 15.56
C LYS A 76 -11.85 -5.25 16.22
N THR A 77 -10.58 -5.64 16.11
CA THR A 77 -10.05 -6.83 16.80
C THR A 77 -9.12 -6.39 17.93
N PRO A 78 -9.46 -6.67 19.22
CA PRO A 78 -8.56 -6.38 20.31
C PRO A 78 -7.28 -7.21 20.15
N THR A 79 -6.13 -6.57 20.28
CA THR A 79 -4.82 -7.21 20.25
C THR A 79 -4.76 -8.27 21.35
N LYS A 80 -4.86 -9.56 21.01
CA LYS A 80 -4.44 -10.62 21.92
C LYS A 80 -2.93 -10.45 22.09
N LYS A 81 -2.49 -9.84 23.20
CA LYS A 81 -1.10 -9.93 23.65
C LYS A 81 -0.74 -11.41 23.63
N LYS A 82 0.25 -11.77 22.81
CA LYS A 82 0.82 -13.13 22.78
C LYS A 82 1.31 -13.40 24.20
N LYS A 83 0.57 -14.20 24.98
CA LYS A 83 0.97 -14.64 26.31
C LYS A 83 2.30 -15.37 26.11
N GLU A 84 3.38 -14.81 26.63
CA GLU A 84 4.67 -15.47 26.68
C GLU A 84 4.45 -16.81 27.40
N ALA A 85 4.68 -17.91 26.68
CA ALA A 85 4.76 -19.22 27.29
C ALA A 85 6.12 -19.26 27.98
N LYS A 86 6.10 -19.14 29.31
CA LYS A 86 7.21 -19.51 30.18
C LYS A 86 6.64 -20.39 31.29
#